data_AF-A0A7Y4WNZ0-F1
#
_entry.id   AF-A0A7Y4WNZ0-F1
#
_cell.length_a   1.000
_cell.length_b   1.000
_cell.length_c   1.000
_cell.angle_alpha   90.00
_cell.angle_beta   90.00
_cell.angle_gamma   90.00
#
_symmetry.space_group_name_H-M   'P 1'
#
loop_
_entity.id
_entity.type
_entity.pdbx_description
1 polymer ?
#
loop_
_entity_poly.entity_id
_entity_poly.type
_entity_poly.pdbx_seq_one_letter_code
_entity_poly.pdbx_strand_id
1 'polypeptide(L)'
;MLRAETPNGVGLLLQPAQASPGHRPRSIIDWNSDELIRDEILSIEALERSAEDLAAADRVADLRRGAGSLRARLRSNETTLLAAYRTIAKAVTEGRPITPAAEWLVDNYHLVEGQIREIRLDLPPGYYRQLPKLADGPLKGLPRVFGLAWTFIAHTDSRFDSGLLCSFVNAYQRVQPLTIGELWAVAITLRIMLVENLRRATHRILTGRQQRENADNLADQLLATKRPQAATIEALLKPHESTPMPPAFAAQLVQRLRDQDPALTPAMQWLEAKLNAQNTSTDIVVQGEHMRQAAMTVTVRNIISSMRRVSAVDWAELFETISPVDELLRNASGYSRMDFATRDQYRRAIEELARGSKLTEMEIAARALAETTAAARHANFINDTEKNRACDA
;
A
#
# COMPACT_ATOMS: atom_id res chain seq x y z
N MET A 1 -24.44 -73.76 0.41
CA MET A 1 -24.11 -73.44 -0.99
C MET A 1 -24.51 -71.99 -1.24
N LEU A 2 -23.48 -71.13 -1.24
CA LEU A 2 -23.37 -69.76 -1.77
C LEU A 2 -24.43 -68.70 -1.40
N ARG A 3 -24.15 -68.00 -0.29
CA ARG A 3 -24.58 -66.60 -0.06
C ARG A 3 -23.73 -65.69 -0.97
N ALA A 4 -24.38 -64.74 -1.65
CA ALA A 4 -23.73 -63.75 -2.49
C ALA A 4 -23.16 -62.60 -1.62
N GLU A 5 -21.86 -62.39 -1.74
CA GLU A 5 -21.11 -61.24 -1.24
C GLU A 5 -21.26 -60.07 -2.23
N THR A 6 -21.44 -58.85 -1.70
CA THR A 6 -21.20 -57.60 -2.42
C THR A 6 -20.26 -56.71 -1.59
N PRO A 7 -19.44 -55.88 -2.23
CA PRO A 7 -18.08 -55.64 -1.76
C PRO A 7 -17.91 -54.38 -0.90
N ASN A 8 -16.97 -54.48 0.03
CA ASN A 8 -16.38 -53.40 0.82
C ASN A 8 -15.88 -52.25 -0.07
N GLY A 9 -16.55 -51.09 0.02
CA GLY A 9 -15.99 -49.80 -0.37
C GLY A 9 -15.07 -49.29 0.73
N VAL A 10 -13.77 -49.58 0.62
CA VAL A 10 -12.74 -49.00 1.48
C VAL A 10 -12.57 -47.53 1.09
N GLY A 11 -13.08 -46.63 1.94
CA GLY A 11 -12.77 -45.21 1.87
C GLY A 11 -11.27 -45.02 2.11
N LEU A 12 -10.54 -44.66 1.05
CA LEU A 12 -9.17 -44.16 1.15
C LEU A 12 -9.21 -42.85 1.94
N LEU A 13 -8.84 -42.94 3.22
CA LEU A 13 -8.41 -41.81 4.03
C LEU A 13 -7.16 -41.21 3.39
N LEU A 14 -7.35 -40.13 2.62
CA LEU A 14 -6.30 -39.22 2.20
C LEU A 14 -5.62 -38.67 3.47
N GLN A 15 -4.41 -39.15 3.74
CA GLN A 15 -3.51 -38.54 4.71
C GLN A 15 -3.22 -37.09 4.28
N PRO A 16 -3.18 -36.11 5.20
CA PRO A 16 -2.81 -34.75 4.86
C PRO A 16 -1.35 -34.71 4.42
N ALA A 17 -1.13 -34.19 3.22
CA ALA A 17 0.18 -34.01 2.63
C ALA A 17 1.07 -33.17 3.56
N GLN A 18 2.26 -33.69 3.86
CA GLN A 18 3.30 -32.98 4.57
C GLN A 18 3.71 -31.74 3.75
N ALA A 19 3.55 -30.56 4.34
CA ALA A 19 3.90 -29.30 3.73
C ALA A 19 5.42 -29.20 3.56
N SER A 20 5.87 -28.99 2.31
CA SER A 20 7.26 -28.65 2.00
C SER A 20 7.66 -27.29 2.61
N PRO A 21 8.89 -27.13 3.12
CA PRO A 21 9.34 -25.87 3.69
C PRO A 21 9.80 -24.94 2.56
N GLY A 22 9.09 -23.84 2.29
CA GLY A 22 9.59 -22.86 1.31
C GLY A 22 8.63 -21.83 0.71
N HIS A 23 7.40 -21.67 1.21
CA HIS A 23 6.55 -20.54 0.83
C HIS A 23 6.02 -19.86 2.09
N ARG A 24 6.59 -18.70 2.44
CA ARG A 24 5.88 -17.76 3.30
C ARG A 24 4.60 -17.36 2.55
N PRO A 25 3.42 -17.31 3.20
CA PRO A 25 2.23 -16.82 2.54
C PRO A 25 2.49 -15.38 2.08
N ARG A 26 2.35 -15.11 0.77
CA ARG A 26 2.33 -13.75 0.20
C ARG A 26 1.42 -12.89 1.08
N SER A 27 1.83 -11.66 1.40
CA SER A 27 0.95 -10.72 2.09
C SER A 27 -0.36 -10.63 1.30
N ILE A 28 -1.45 -11.16 1.87
CA ILE A 28 -2.75 -11.15 1.20
C ILE A 28 -3.14 -9.69 1.13
N ILE A 29 -3.20 -9.15 -0.09
CA ILE A 29 -3.74 -7.82 -0.33
C ILE A 29 -5.15 -7.81 0.26
N ASP A 30 -5.33 -7.15 1.39
CA ASP A 30 -6.63 -6.99 2.02
C ASP A 30 -6.88 -5.51 2.28
N TRP A 31 -7.70 -4.92 1.42
CA TRP A 31 -8.12 -3.53 1.50
C TRP A 31 -8.80 -3.21 2.83
N ASN A 32 -9.46 -4.19 3.46
CA ASN A 32 -10.21 -4.01 4.69
C ASN A 32 -9.39 -4.30 5.95
N SER A 33 -8.24 -4.94 5.83
CA SER A 33 -7.35 -5.26 6.95
C SER A 33 -6.70 -4.02 7.60
N ASP A 34 -6.32 -4.16 8.87
CA ASP A 34 -5.50 -3.21 9.62
C ASP A 34 -4.00 -3.51 9.55
N GLU A 35 -3.60 -4.61 8.89
CA GLU A 35 -2.19 -4.93 8.67
C GLU A 35 -1.51 -3.89 7.79
N LEU A 36 -0.22 -3.65 8.03
CA LEU A 36 0.54 -2.71 7.22
C LEU A 36 0.61 -3.16 5.76
N ILE A 37 0.57 -2.20 4.84
CA ILE A 37 0.94 -2.42 3.44
C ILE A 37 2.46 -2.50 3.40
N ARG A 38 2.97 -3.71 3.63
CA ARG A 38 4.39 -4.03 3.70
C ARG A 38 4.60 -5.49 3.35
N ASP A 39 5.61 -5.76 2.54
CA ASP A 39 6.08 -7.10 2.23
C ASP A 39 7.62 -7.08 2.15
N GLU A 40 8.22 -8.14 1.61
CA GLU A 40 9.66 -8.22 1.35
C GLU A 40 10.13 -7.04 0.49
N ILE A 41 11.19 -6.36 0.93
CA ILE A 41 11.77 -5.23 0.17
C ILE A 41 12.54 -5.81 -1.02
N LEU A 42 12.16 -5.39 -2.22
CA LEU A 42 12.72 -5.92 -3.47
C LEU A 42 13.87 -5.06 -4.01
N SER A 43 14.81 -5.69 -4.73
CA SER A 43 15.76 -4.97 -5.58
C SER A 43 15.03 -4.31 -6.76
N ILE A 44 15.71 -3.44 -7.50
CA ILE A 44 15.12 -2.77 -8.66
C ILE A 44 14.64 -3.80 -9.70
N GLU A 45 15.48 -4.80 -10.01
CA GLU A 45 15.17 -5.84 -11.00
C GLU A 45 14.02 -6.74 -10.54
N ALA A 46 13.98 -7.09 -9.25
CA ALA A 46 12.89 -7.88 -8.67
C ALA A 46 11.58 -7.09 -8.62
N LEU A 47 11.66 -5.78 -8.38
CA LEU A 47 10.52 -4.88 -8.38
C LEU A 47 9.95 -4.73 -9.81
N GLU A 48 10.79 -4.56 -10.83
CA GLU A 48 10.38 -4.54 -12.24
C GLU A 48 9.70 -5.86 -12.65
N ARG A 49 10.28 -7.01 -12.29
CA ARG A 49 9.66 -8.31 -12.55
C ARG A 49 8.31 -8.45 -11.84
N SER A 50 8.21 -7.99 -10.60
CA SER A 50 6.94 -7.98 -9.88
C SER A 50 5.89 -7.09 -10.57
N ALA A 51 6.31 -6.02 -11.25
CA ALA A 51 5.42 -5.17 -12.04
C ALA A 51 4.86 -5.91 -13.26
N GLU A 52 5.73 -6.67 -13.95
CA GLU A 52 5.35 -7.49 -15.11
C GLU A 52 4.41 -8.62 -14.70
N ASP A 53 4.73 -9.33 -13.62
CA ASP A 53 3.89 -10.39 -13.07
C ASP A 53 2.51 -9.86 -12.66
N LEU A 54 2.47 -8.66 -12.05
CA LEU A 54 1.22 -7.98 -11.70
C LEU A 54 0.41 -7.65 -12.96
N ALA A 55 1.04 -7.05 -13.97
CA ALA A 55 0.38 -6.70 -15.23
C ALA A 55 -0.16 -7.93 -15.99
N ALA A 56 0.54 -9.06 -15.93
CA ALA A 56 0.09 -10.32 -16.53
C ALA A 56 -1.10 -10.93 -15.78
N ALA A 57 -1.18 -10.72 -14.46
CA ALA A 57 -2.28 -11.21 -13.62
C ALA A 57 -3.53 -10.31 -13.70
N ASP A 58 -3.36 -9.01 -13.94
CA ASP A 58 -4.42 -8.02 -13.90
C ASP A 58 -5.41 -8.20 -15.06
N ARG A 59 -6.63 -8.62 -14.72
CA ARG A 59 -7.77 -8.67 -15.63
C ARG A 59 -8.62 -7.44 -15.43
N VAL A 60 -8.76 -6.65 -16.49
CA VAL A 60 -9.48 -5.38 -16.45
C VAL A 60 -10.87 -5.55 -17.07
N ALA A 61 -11.89 -4.99 -16.40
CA ALA A 61 -13.25 -4.89 -16.90
C ALA A 61 -13.71 -3.42 -16.89
N ASP A 62 -14.52 -3.04 -17.89
CA ASP A 62 -15.15 -1.72 -17.96
C ASP A 62 -16.33 -1.64 -16.97
N LEU A 63 -15.99 -1.56 -15.68
CA LEU A 63 -16.95 -1.46 -14.59
C LEU A 63 -17.12 0.00 -14.18
N ARG A 64 -18.25 0.61 -14.55
CA ARG A 64 -18.58 2.01 -14.22
C ARG A 64 -18.91 2.28 -12.74
N ARG A 65 -18.89 1.26 -11.87
CA ARG A 65 -19.28 1.36 -10.45
C ARG A 65 -18.03 1.33 -9.54
N GLY A 66 -18.03 2.09 -8.44
CA GLY A 66 -17.00 1.95 -7.39
C GLY A 66 -16.55 3.23 -6.64
N ALA A 67 -16.88 4.43 -7.13
CA ALA A 67 -16.33 5.70 -6.60
C ALA A 67 -16.78 6.06 -5.16
N GLY A 68 -17.93 5.57 -4.70
CA GLY A 68 -18.48 5.91 -3.38
C GLY A 68 -17.67 5.34 -2.22
N SER A 69 -17.11 4.13 -2.40
CA SER A 69 -16.35 3.41 -1.37
C SER A 69 -15.05 4.15 -1.01
N LEU A 70 -14.33 4.66 -2.01
CA LEU A 70 -13.02 5.29 -1.79
C LEU A 70 -13.11 6.60 -1.00
N ARG A 71 -14.11 7.44 -1.31
CA ARG A 71 -14.35 8.68 -0.56
C ARG A 71 -14.76 8.40 0.89
N ALA A 72 -15.59 7.38 1.09
CA ALA A 72 -15.95 6.94 2.43
C ALA A 72 -14.72 6.44 3.20
N ARG A 73 -13.84 5.66 2.55
CA ARG A 73 -12.58 5.21 3.13
C ARG A 73 -11.66 6.37 3.48
N LEU A 74 -11.45 7.33 2.59
CA LEU A 74 -10.62 8.51 2.86
C LEU A 74 -11.13 9.32 4.06
N ARG A 75 -12.45 9.52 4.18
CA ARG A 75 -13.05 10.18 5.36
C ARG A 75 -12.83 9.37 6.65
N SER A 76 -12.96 8.06 6.57
CA SER A 76 -12.66 7.16 7.70
C SER A 76 -11.19 7.28 8.12
N ASN A 77 -10.28 7.32 7.14
CA ASN A 77 -8.84 7.47 7.37
C ASN A 77 -8.53 8.79 8.06
N GLU A 78 -9.06 9.92 7.54
CA GLU A 78 -8.92 11.24 8.15
C GLU A 78 -9.43 11.26 9.59
N THR A 79 -10.64 10.72 9.83
CA THR A 79 -11.25 10.69 11.17
C THR A 79 -10.38 9.90 12.15
N THR A 80 -9.89 8.73 11.71
CA THR A 80 -9.05 7.84 12.53
C THR A 80 -7.70 8.49 12.84
N LEU A 81 -7.05 9.06 11.83
CA LEU A 81 -5.75 9.73 11.95
C LEU A 81 -5.85 10.96 12.87
N LEU A 82 -6.92 11.75 12.75
CA LEU A 82 -7.12 12.93 13.59
C LEU A 82 -7.37 12.54 15.05
N ALA A 83 -8.19 11.52 15.30
CA ALA A 83 -8.42 11.00 16.64
C ALA A 83 -7.12 10.48 17.28
N ALA A 84 -6.31 9.77 16.50
CA ALA A 84 -5.03 9.26 16.96
C ALA A 84 -4.02 10.37 17.27
N TYR A 85 -3.89 11.36 16.39
CA TYR A 85 -3.07 12.54 16.60
C TYR A 85 -3.42 13.22 17.93
N ARG A 86 -4.72 13.49 18.16
CA ARG A 86 -5.20 14.10 19.41
C ARG A 86 -4.86 13.26 20.64
N THR A 87 -5.05 11.94 20.57
CA THR A 87 -4.71 11.01 21.66
C THR A 87 -3.22 11.02 21.99
N ILE A 88 -2.34 11.02 20.98
CA ILE A 88 -0.90 11.02 21.18
C ILE A 88 -0.42 12.40 21.66
N ALA A 89 -0.90 13.49 21.07
CA ALA A 89 -0.57 14.85 21.48
C ALA A 89 -0.96 15.16 22.93
N LYS A 90 -2.13 14.67 23.38
CA LYS A 90 -2.54 14.78 24.78
C LYS A 90 -1.53 14.09 25.72
N ALA A 91 -1.05 12.91 25.33
CA ALA A 91 -0.09 12.17 26.13
C ALA A 91 1.27 12.86 26.24
N VAL A 92 1.73 13.48 25.15
CA VAL A 92 2.95 14.32 25.15
C VAL A 92 2.78 15.49 26.12
N THR A 93 1.62 16.15 26.08
CA THR A 93 1.32 17.29 26.97
C THR A 93 1.28 16.87 28.45
N GLU A 94 0.83 15.64 28.73
CA GLU A 94 0.81 15.06 30.08
C GLU A 94 2.15 14.46 30.52
N GLY A 95 3.21 14.58 29.71
CA GLY A 95 4.54 14.02 30.02
C GLY A 95 4.60 12.49 30.01
N ARG A 96 3.63 11.82 29.39
CA ARG A 96 3.64 10.35 29.27
C ARG A 96 4.61 9.91 28.17
N PRO A 97 5.33 8.79 28.35
CA PRO A 97 6.23 8.28 27.33
C PRO A 97 5.47 7.89 26.06
N ILE A 98 6.03 8.25 24.91
CA ILE A 98 5.54 7.85 23.59
C ILE A 98 6.64 7.13 22.81
N THR A 99 6.24 6.29 21.85
CA THR A 99 7.22 5.63 20.98
C THR A 99 7.74 6.60 19.92
N PRO A 100 8.97 6.39 19.38
CA PRO A 100 9.50 7.25 18.31
C PRO A 100 8.60 7.33 17.07
N ALA A 101 7.90 6.25 16.73
CA ALA A 101 6.92 6.26 15.63
C ALA A 101 5.73 7.19 15.90
N ALA A 102 5.28 7.29 17.16
CA ALA A 102 4.18 8.17 17.56
C ALA A 102 4.59 9.64 17.56
N GLU A 103 5.85 9.93 17.93
CA GLU A 103 6.45 11.26 17.88
C GLU A 103 6.49 11.77 16.43
N TRP A 104 7.01 10.94 15.51
CA TRP A 104 6.99 11.25 14.07
C TRP A 104 5.60 11.60 13.54
N LEU A 105 4.55 10.91 14.00
CA LEU A 105 3.18 11.21 13.58
C LEU A 105 2.72 12.59 14.06
N VAL A 106 2.98 12.95 15.33
CA VAL A 106 2.55 14.23 15.91
C VAL A 106 3.29 15.40 15.27
N ASP A 107 4.62 15.32 15.15
CA ASP A 107 5.44 16.39 14.61
C ASP A 107 5.11 16.72 13.14
N ASN A 108 4.60 15.74 12.40
CA ASN A 108 4.43 15.81 10.97
C ASN A 108 2.96 15.76 10.51
N TYR A 109 1.99 15.87 11.43
CA TYR A 109 0.58 15.69 11.11
C TYR A 109 0.05 16.68 10.05
N HIS A 110 0.61 17.90 10.00
CA HIS A 110 0.28 18.91 8.99
C HIS A 110 0.48 18.40 7.54
N LEU A 111 1.44 17.49 7.30
CA LEU A 111 1.64 16.90 5.97
C LEU A 111 0.49 15.96 5.60
N VAL A 112 -0.03 15.21 6.58
CA VAL A 112 -1.15 14.31 6.40
C VAL A 112 -2.40 15.09 6.00
N GLU A 113 -2.65 16.22 6.67
CA GLU A 113 -3.72 17.15 6.32
C GLU A 113 -3.55 17.71 4.90
N GLY A 114 -2.32 18.07 4.54
CA GLY A 114 -1.95 18.47 3.17
C GLY A 114 -2.29 17.40 2.13
N GLN A 115 -1.88 16.14 2.36
CA GLN A 115 -2.19 15.02 1.48
C GLN A 115 -3.70 14.81 1.32
N ILE A 116 -4.45 14.82 2.42
CA ILE A 116 -5.91 14.62 2.38
C ILE A 116 -6.59 15.74 1.59
N ARG A 117 -6.11 16.98 1.73
CA ARG A 117 -6.60 18.13 0.97
C ARG A 117 -6.30 17.97 -0.53
N GLU A 118 -5.06 17.65 -0.90
CA GLU A 118 -4.68 17.37 -2.31
C GLU A 118 -5.54 16.24 -2.88
N ILE A 119 -5.72 15.14 -2.14
CA ILE A 119 -6.53 14.01 -2.59
C ILE A 119 -7.98 14.43 -2.90
N ARG A 120 -8.57 15.32 -2.09
CA ARG A 120 -9.94 15.81 -2.31
C ARG A 120 -10.07 16.68 -3.55
N LEU A 121 -9.04 17.47 -3.86
CA LEU A 121 -9.02 18.34 -5.03
C LEU A 121 -8.83 17.51 -6.30
N ASP A 122 -7.89 16.56 -6.28
CA ASP A 122 -7.45 15.81 -7.46
C ASP A 122 -8.28 14.55 -7.74
N LEU A 123 -9.27 14.22 -6.90
CA LEU A 123 -10.15 13.07 -7.06
C LEU A 123 -11.63 13.48 -7.34
N PRO A 124 -11.92 14.14 -8.47
CA PRO A 124 -13.31 14.40 -8.85
C PRO A 124 -14.04 13.07 -9.11
N PRO A 125 -15.34 12.98 -8.79
CA PRO A 125 -16.05 11.69 -8.79
C PRO A 125 -16.24 11.12 -10.20
N GLY A 126 -16.16 11.97 -11.24
CA GLY A 126 -16.23 11.55 -12.64
C GLY A 126 -14.95 10.84 -13.10
N TYR A 127 -13.78 11.37 -12.74
CA TYR A 127 -12.48 10.84 -13.16
C TYR A 127 -12.26 9.40 -12.68
N TYR A 128 -12.47 9.15 -11.38
CA TYR A 128 -12.33 7.79 -10.85
C TYR A 128 -13.27 6.78 -11.52
N ARG A 129 -14.47 7.18 -11.96
CA ARG A 129 -15.42 6.27 -12.63
C ARG A 129 -14.96 5.85 -14.02
N GLN A 130 -14.10 6.64 -14.65
CA GLN A 130 -13.58 6.37 -16.00
C GLN A 130 -12.38 5.42 -15.98
N LEU A 131 -11.70 5.26 -14.84
CA LEU A 131 -10.53 4.40 -14.74
C LEU A 131 -10.91 2.91 -14.85
N PRO A 132 -10.23 2.11 -15.68
CA PRO A 132 -10.47 0.68 -15.83
C PRO A 132 -10.33 -0.09 -14.50
N LYS A 133 -11.26 -1.02 -14.22
CA LYS A 133 -11.32 -1.72 -12.93
C LYS A 133 -10.80 -3.14 -13.00
N LEU A 134 -10.24 -3.62 -11.90
CA LEU A 134 -9.91 -5.04 -11.73
C LEU A 134 -11.20 -5.87 -11.67
N ALA A 135 -11.25 -6.92 -12.51
CA ALA A 135 -12.39 -7.82 -12.63
C ALA A 135 -12.44 -8.86 -11.51
N ASP A 136 -11.26 -9.26 -11.03
CA ASP A 136 -11.04 -10.37 -10.10
C ASP A 136 -10.03 -9.99 -9.00
N GLY A 137 -9.83 -10.90 -8.06
CA GLY A 137 -8.85 -10.75 -6.98
C GLY A 137 -9.29 -9.83 -5.84
N PRO A 138 -8.41 -9.58 -4.86
CA PRO A 138 -8.76 -8.87 -3.63
C PRO A 138 -9.10 -7.39 -3.83
N LEU A 139 -8.65 -6.78 -4.92
CA LEU A 139 -8.91 -5.40 -5.29
C LEU A 139 -10.02 -5.26 -6.35
N LYS A 140 -10.84 -6.31 -6.54
CA LYS A 140 -11.96 -6.31 -7.48
C LYS A 140 -12.84 -5.07 -7.32
N GLY A 141 -13.10 -4.40 -8.45
CA GLY A 141 -13.90 -3.17 -8.51
C GLY A 141 -13.13 -1.87 -8.18
N LEU A 142 -11.85 -1.96 -7.82
CA LEU A 142 -10.94 -0.81 -7.75
C LEU A 142 -10.18 -0.64 -9.08
N PRO A 143 -9.74 0.58 -9.45
CA PRO A 143 -8.86 0.78 -10.58
C PRO A 143 -7.58 -0.04 -10.45
N ARG A 144 -7.06 -0.61 -11.56
CA ARG A 144 -5.81 -1.39 -11.50
C ARG A 144 -4.60 -0.60 -11.00
N VAL A 145 -4.59 0.72 -11.15
CA VAL A 145 -3.55 1.59 -10.57
C VAL A 145 -3.47 1.49 -9.03
N PHE A 146 -4.52 1.02 -8.35
CA PHE A 146 -4.46 0.69 -6.92
C PHE A 146 -3.61 -0.55 -6.66
N GLY A 147 -3.71 -1.58 -7.50
CA GLY A 147 -2.83 -2.76 -7.43
C GLY A 147 -1.38 -2.35 -7.66
N LEU A 148 -1.13 -1.52 -8.68
CA LEU A 148 0.19 -0.97 -8.97
C LEU A 148 0.78 -0.22 -7.76
N ALA A 149 0.05 0.77 -7.23
CA ALA A 149 0.52 1.56 -6.10
C ALA A 149 0.68 0.73 -4.81
N TRP A 150 -0.21 -0.23 -4.56
CA TRP A 150 -0.13 -1.14 -3.41
C TRP A 150 1.16 -1.97 -3.47
N THR A 151 1.40 -2.64 -4.60
CA THR A 151 2.59 -3.47 -4.81
C THR A 151 3.87 -2.65 -4.66
N PHE A 152 3.92 -1.46 -5.27
CA PHE A 152 5.05 -0.54 -5.14
C PHE A 152 5.29 -0.18 -3.66
N ILE A 153 4.26 0.21 -2.92
CA ILE A 153 4.39 0.62 -1.51
C ILE A 153 4.77 -0.55 -0.61
N ALA A 154 4.20 -1.74 -0.84
CA ALA A 154 4.48 -2.93 -0.04
C ALA A 154 5.96 -3.34 -0.15
N HIS A 155 6.50 -3.36 -1.37
CA HIS A 155 7.87 -3.79 -1.67
C HIS A 155 8.93 -2.69 -1.53
N THR A 156 8.54 -1.47 -1.17
CA THR A 156 9.45 -0.35 -0.85
C THR A 156 9.36 0.08 0.61
N ASP A 157 8.55 -0.58 1.44
CA ASP A 157 8.19 -0.11 2.79
C ASP A 157 7.76 1.38 2.78
N SER A 158 6.92 1.72 1.80
CA SER A 158 6.45 3.09 1.52
C SER A 158 7.54 4.10 1.17
N ARG A 159 8.80 3.69 0.88
CA ARG A 159 9.86 4.61 0.46
C ARG A 159 9.66 5.01 -0.99
N PHE A 160 9.36 6.29 -1.21
CA PHE A 160 9.17 6.85 -2.52
C PHE A 160 10.47 7.37 -3.13
N ASP A 161 10.68 6.99 -4.38
CA ASP A 161 11.69 7.49 -5.29
C ASP A 161 11.07 7.56 -6.70
N SER A 162 11.20 8.72 -7.37
CA SER A 162 10.55 8.94 -8.66
C SER A 162 11.17 8.09 -9.77
N GLY A 163 12.48 7.89 -9.77
CA GLY A 163 13.17 7.05 -10.74
C GLY A 163 12.74 5.59 -10.60
N LEU A 164 12.69 5.10 -9.37
CA LEU A 164 12.20 3.74 -9.08
C LEU A 164 10.74 3.55 -9.49
N LEU A 165 9.88 4.56 -9.26
CA LEU A 165 8.49 4.54 -9.72
C LEU A 165 8.43 4.46 -11.25
N CYS A 166 9.22 5.28 -11.96
CA CYS A 166 9.25 5.26 -13.42
C CYS A 166 9.65 3.89 -13.97
N SER A 167 10.73 3.28 -13.43
CA SER A 167 11.13 1.92 -13.77
C SER A 167 10.00 0.90 -13.54
N PHE A 168 9.36 0.97 -12.37
CA PHE A 168 8.25 0.06 -12.02
C PHE A 168 7.05 0.21 -12.96
N VAL A 169 6.61 1.44 -13.23
CA VAL A 169 5.48 1.71 -14.12
C VAL A 169 5.82 1.29 -15.56
N ASN A 170 7.03 1.59 -16.04
CA ASN A 170 7.45 1.18 -17.38
C ASN A 170 7.51 -0.34 -17.51
N ALA A 171 8.00 -1.06 -16.50
CA ALA A 171 7.99 -2.52 -16.47
C ALA A 171 6.56 -3.09 -16.54
N TYR A 172 5.61 -2.53 -15.78
CA TYR A 172 4.20 -2.88 -15.89
C TYR A 172 3.67 -2.67 -17.33
N GLN A 173 3.97 -1.52 -17.92
CA GLN A 173 3.48 -1.13 -19.24
C GLN A 173 4.04 -1.98 -20.40
N ARG A 174 5.20 -2.65 -20.21
CA ARG A 174 5.73 -3.63 -21.20
C ARG A 174 4.77 -4.80 -21.44
N VAL A 175 3.97 -5.15 -20.43
CA VAL A 175 2.98 -6.22 -20.51
C VAL A 175 1.60 -5.66 -20.85
N GLN A 176 1.18 -4.60 -20.15
CA GLN A 176 -0.14 -4.01 -20.36
C GLN A 176 -0.08 -2.48 -20.28
N PRO A 177 -0.18 -1.76 -21.41
CA PRO A 177 -0.15 -0.30 -21.43
C PRO A 177 -1.21 0.32 -20.51
N LEU A 178 -0.82 1.37 -19.79
CA LEU A 178 -1.74 2.20 -19.01
C LEU A 178 -2.32 3.27 -19.92
N THR A 179 -3.59 3.61 -19.69
CA THR A 179 -4.22 4.75 -20.36
C THR A 179 -3.65 6.07 -19.83
N ILE A 180 -3.76 7.15 -20.59
CA ILE A 180 -3.44 8.52 -20.18
C ILE A 180 -4.11 8.83 -18.84
N GLY A 181 -5.40 8.52 -18.74
CA GLY A 181 -6.16 8.66 -17.49
C GLY A 181 -5.56 7.86 -16.34
N GLU A 182 -5.06 6.64 -16.55
CA GLU A 182 -4.44 5.84 -15.48
C GLU A 182 -3.06 6.35 -15.06
N LEU A 183 -2.25 6.84 -16.00
CA LEU A 183 -0.94 7.42 -15.69
C LEU A 183 -1.07 8.66 -14.80
N TRP A 184 -2.03 9.54 -15.09
CA TRP A 184 -2.39 10.64 -14.18
C TRP A 184 -2.88 10.15 -12.82
N ALA A 185 -3.54 8.98 -12.79
CA ALA A 185 -4.09 8.42 -11.56
C ALA A 185 -3.02 7.84 -10.63
N VAL A 186 -1.80 7.59 -11.11
CA VAL A 186 -0.70 7.06 -10.29
C VAL A 186 -0.40 8.01 -9.12
N ALA A 187 -0.29 9.31 -9.41
CA ALA A 187 0.05 10.33 -8.42
C ALA A 187 -0.95 10.37 -7.26
N ILE A 188 -2.24 10.45 -7.58
CA ILE A 188 -3.32 10.51 -6.60
C ILE A 188 -3.47 9.18 -5.86
N THR A 189 -3.30 8.05 -6.54
CA THR A 189 -3.38 6.72 -5.92
C THR A 189 -2.26 6.50 -4.91
N LEU A 190 -1.03 6.93 -5.20
CA LEU A 190 0.08 6.88 -4.24
C LEU A 190 -0.21 7.67 -2.97
N ARG A 191 -0.74 8.90 -3.10
CA ARG A 191 -1.16 9.71 -1.94
C ARG A 191 -2.18 8.98 -1.08
N ILE A 192 -3.20 8.39 -1.72
CA ILE A 192 -4.24 7.61 -1.03
C ILE A 192 -3.63 6.41 -0.29
N MET A 193 -2.74 5.66 -0.94
CA MET A 193 -2.09 4.49 -0.32
C MET A 193 -1.18 4.88 0.85
N LEU A 194 -0.45 5.99 0.75
CA LEU A 194 0.37 6.51 1.86
C LEU A 194 -0.50 6.89 3.07
N VAL A 195 -1.63 7.58 2.84
CA VAL A 195 -2.59 7.92 3.91
C VAL A 195 -3.22 6.66 4.51
N GLU A 196 -3.60 5.69 3.68
CA GLU A 196 -4.14 4.40 4.13
C GLU A 196 -3.13 3.61 4.97
N ASN A 197 -1.86 3.54 4.53
CA ASN A 197 -0.82 2.84 5.28
C ASN A 197 -0.46 3.56 6.58
N LEU A 198 -0.50 4.90 6.60
CA LEU A 198 -0.31 5.66 7.84
C LEU A 198 -1.44 5.37 8.83
N ARG A 199 -2.68 5.24 8.36
CA ARG A 199 -3.81 4.87 9.22
C ARG A 199 -3.63 3.48 9.82
N ARG A 200 -3.18 2.49 9.03
CA ARG A 200 -2.82 1.14 9.49
C ARG A 200 -1.70 1.18 10.54
N ALA A 201 -0.63 1.92 10.28
CA ALA A 201 0.48 2.11 11.22
C ALA A 201 0.02 2.75 12.54
N THR A 202 -0.81 3.78 12.43
CA THR A 202 -1.35 4.51 13.58
C THR A 202 -2.25 3.63 14.44
N HIS A 203 -3.08 2.80 13.83
CA HIS A 203 -3.88 1.81 14.56
C HIS A 203 -2.98 0.87 15.39
N ARG A 204 -1.90 0.36 14.80
CA ARG A 204 -0.94 -0.51 15.51
C ARG A 204 -0.20 0.21 16.64
N ILE A 205 0.15 1.48 16.45
CA ILE A 205 0.78 2.31 17.49
C ILE A 205 -0.15 2.46 18.70
N LEU A 206 -1.43 2.79 18.46
CA LEU A 206 -2.41 2.95 19.53
C LEU A 206 -2.72 1.63 20.23
N THR A 207 -2.91 0.54 19.49
CA THR A 207 -3.15 -0.80 20.07
C THR A 207 -1.98 -1.24 20.93
N GLY A 208 -0.74 -1.09 20.44
CA GLY A 208 0.46 -1.42 21.23
C GLY A 208 0.60 -0.55 22.48
N ARG A 209 0.19 0.73 22.39
CA ARG A 209 0.19 1.64 23.54
C ARG A 209 -0.83 1.20 24.59
N GLN A 210 -2.06 0.91 24.20
CA GLN A 210 -3.09 0.42 25.12
C GLN A 210 -2.63 -0.86 25.82
N GLN A 211 -1.95 -1.76 25.11
CA GLN A 211 -1.38 -2.97 25.68
C GLN A 211 -0.31 -2.69 26.73
N ARG A 212 0.58 -1.72 26.50
CA ARG A 212 1.58 -1.29 27.50
C ARG A 212 0.94 -0.63 28.72
N GLU A 213 -0.03 0.26 28.51
CA GLU A 213 -0.76 0.91 29.62
C GLU A 213 -1.51 -0.12 30.48
N ASN A 214 -2.10 -1.15 29.87
CA ASN A 214 -2.72 -2.26 30.61
C ASN A 214 -1.71 -3.07 31.42
N ALA A 215 -0.50 -3.29 30.87
CA ALA A 215 0.58 -4.00 31.58
C ALA A 215 1.13 -3.17 32.74
N ASP A 216 1.28 -1.86 32.55
CA ASP A 216 1.68 -0.93 33.61
C ASP A 216 0.68 -0.93 34.76
N ASN A 217 -0.63 -0.86 34.45
CA ASN A 217 -1.68 -0.93 35.48
C ASN A 217 -1.65 -2.24 36.28
N LEU A 218 -1.40 -3.38 35.62
CA LEU A 218 -1.27 -4.66 36.32
C LEU A 218 0.01 -4.71 37.17
N ALA A 219 1.13 -4.23 36.62
CA ALA A 219 2.38 -4.15 37.36
C ALA A 219 2.25 -3.26 38.59
N ASP A 220 1.58 -2.11 38.48
CA ASP A 220 1.33 -1.18 39.59
C ASP A 220 0.50 -1.85 40.70
N GLN A 221 -0.52 -2.64 40.34
CA GLN A 221 -1.32 -3.40 41.31
C GLN A 221 -0.50 -4.50 42.01
N LEU A 222 0.36 -5.20 41.27
CA LEU A 222 1.26 -6.20 41.85
C LEU A 222 2.32 -5.58 42.77
N LEU A 223 2.83 -4.39 42.40
CA LEU A 223 3.87 -3.66 43.13
C LEU A 223 3.33 -2.77 44.26
N ALA A 224 2.01 -2.57 44.33
CA ALA A 224 1.37 -1.72 45.35
C ALA A 224 1.69 -2.18 46.78
N THR A 225 1.91 -3.48 46.98
CA THR A 225 2.32 -4.07 48.25
C THR A 225 3.75 -4.61 48.14
N LYS A 226 4.65 -4.27 49.07
CA LYS A 226 6.07 -4.73 49.02
C LYS A 226 6.23 -6.24 48.97
N ARG A 227 5.33 -6.99 49.62
CA ARG A 227 5.31 -8.46 49.65
C ARG A 227 3.87 -8.95 49.52
N PRO A 228 3.33 -8.98 48.28
CA PRO A 228 1.98 -9.45 48.06
C PRO A 228 1.88 -10.95 48.37
N GLN A 229 0.74 -11.38 48.91
CA GLN A 229 0.48 -12.81 49.13
C GLN A 229 0.22 -13.50 47.80
N ALA A 230 0.55 -14.80 47.70
CA ALA A 230 0.35 -15.59 46.48
C ALA A 230 -1.11 -15.54 45.98
N ALA A 231 -2.09 -15.61 46.89
CA ALA A 231 -3.52 -15.50 46.54
C ALA A 231 -3.89 -14.14 45.91
N THR A 232 -3.23 -13.05 46.32
CA THR A 232 -3.42 -11.72 45.72
C THR A 232 -2.85 -11.69 44.30
N ILE A 233 -1.65 -12.24 44.11
CA ILE A 233 -1.03 -12.36 42.78
C ILE A 233 -1.94 -13.18 41.86
N GLU A 234 -2.40 -14.35 42.29
CA GLU A 234 -3.29 -15.22 41.52
C GLU A 234 -4.59 -14.50 41.14
N ALA A 235 -5.22 -13.80 42.09
CA ALA A 235 -6.45 -13.05 41.84
C ALA A 235 -6.27 -11.95 40.77
N LEU A 236 -5.11 -11.27 40.75
CA LEU A 236 -4.79 -10.24 39.76
C LEU A 236 -4.46 -10.81 38.39
N LEU A 237 -3.90 -12.03 38.31
CA LEU A 237 -3.52 -12.68 37.05
C LEU A 237 -4.68 -13.46 36.41
N LYS A 238 -5.65 -13.92 37.21
CA LYS A 238 -6.81 -14.70 36.78
C LYS A 238 -7.58 -14.12 35.58
N PRO A 239 -7.87 -12.80 35.51
CA PRO A 239 -8.57 -12.22 34.35
C PRO A 239 -7.83 -12.40 33.03
N HIS A 240 -6.51 -12.59 33.09
CA HIS A 240 -5.69 -12.74 31.92
C HIS A 240 -5.59 -14.19 31.44
N GLU A 241 -5.79 -15.21 32.29
CA GLU A 241 -5.50 -16.62 32.01
C GLU A 241 -5.97 -17.11 30.64
N SER A 242 -7.25 -16.89 30.31
CA SER A 242 -7.88 -17.43 29.10
C SER A 242 -7.53 -16.70 27.79
N THR A 243 -6.88 -15.53 27.86
CA THR A 243 -6.55 -14.72 26.67
C THR A 243 -5.08 -14.87 26.30
N PRO A 244 -4.72 -15.08 25.01
CA PRO A 244 -3.34 -15.03 24.55
C PRO A 244 -2.67 -13.71 24.95
N MET A 245 -1.40 -13.75 25.30
CA MET A 245 -0.69 -12.59 25.82
C MET A 245 -0.22 -11.71 24.66
N PRO A 246 -0.71 -10.47 24.51
CA PRO A 246 -0.21 -9.60 23.45
C PRO A 246 1.27 -9.30 23.66
N PRO A 247 2.12 -9.29 22.61
CA PRO A 247 3.55 -9.10 22.77
C PRO A 247 3.96 -7.80 23.49
N ALA A 248 3.27 -6.68 23.22
CA ALA A 248 3.58 -5.41 23.86
C ALA A 248 3.21 -5.38 25.34
N PHE A 249 2.13 -6.08 25.72
CA PHE A 249 1.74 -6.25 27.12
C PHE A 249 2.78 -7.11 27.84
N ALA A 250 3.13 -8.25 27.25
CA ALA A 250 4.09 -9.19 27.81
C ALA A 250 5.47 -8.55 28.00
N ALA A 251 6.02 -7.90 26.97
CA ALA A 251 7.32 -7.24 27.05
C ALA A 251 7.36 -6.15 28.13
N GLN A 252 6.31 -5.32 28.22
CA GLN A 252 6.19 -4.29 29.25
C GLN A 252 6.10 -4.91 30.66
N LEU A 253 5.30 -5.95 30.83
CA LEU A 253 5.15 -6.63 32.12
C LEU A 253 6.46 -7.29 32.56
N VAL A 254 7.17 -7.98 31.65
CA VAL A 254 8.53 -8.51 31.91
C VAL A 254 9.45 -7.39 32.37
N GLN A 255 9.48 -6.26 31.65
CA GLN A 255 10.36 -5.14 31.98
C GLN A 255 10.05 -4.54 33.37
N ARG A 256 8.76 -4.42 33.73
CA ARG A 256 8.34 -3.86 35.02
C ARG A 256 8.62 -4.79 36.20
N LEU A 257 8.47 -6.11 36.01
CA LEU A 257 8.63 -7.12 37.05
C LEU A 257 10.07 -7.65 37.19
N ARG A 258 10.94 -7.42 36.20
CA ARG A 258 12.35 -7.80 36.25
C ARG A 258 13.06 -7.08 37.40
N ASP A 259 13.93 -7.81 38.10
CA ASP A 259 14.75 -7.33 39.22
C ASP A 259 13.95 -6.76 40.42
N GLN A 260 12.67 -7.14 40.56
CA GLN A 260 11.81 -6.77 41.70
C GLN A 260 11.94 -7.74 42.89
N ASP A 261 11.24 -7.46 44.00
CA ASP A 261 11.27 -8.29 45.21
C ASP A 261 10.94 -9.78 44.91
N PRO A 262 11.65 -10.75 45.50
CA PRO A 262 11.39 -12.19 45.30
C PRO A 262 9.95 -12.63 45.55
N ALA A 263 9.15 -11.87 46.32
CA ALA A 263 7.73 -12.13 46.51
C ALA A 263 6.92 -12.09 45.20
N LEU A 264 7.43 -11.45 44.14
CA LEU A 264 6.81 -11.39 42.81
C LEU A 264 7.24 -12.52 41.87
N THR A 265 8.15 -13.40 42.30
CA THR A 265 8.58 -14.58 41.52
C THR A 265 7.40 -15.41 40.99
N PRO A 266 6.29 -15.65 41.74
CA PRO A 266 5.13 -16.36 41.21
C PRO A 266 4.49 -15.68 39.99
N ALA A 267 4.47 -14.34 39.95
CA ALA A 267 3.92 -13.60 38.81
C ALA A 267 4.80 -13.76 37.57
N MET A 268 6.13 -13.74 37.75
CA MET A 268 7.08 -13.99 36.67
C MET A 268 7.02 -15.42 36.14
N GLN A 269 6.94 -16.41 37.04
CA GLN A 269 6.78 -17.81 36.67
C GLN A 269 5.47 -18.06 35.92
N TRP A 270 4.37 -17.43 36.34
CA TRP A 270 3.10 -17.47 35.62
C TRP A 270 3.24 -16.90 34.20
N LEU A 271 3.91 -15.75 34.06
CA LEU A 271 4.12 -15.12 32.75
C LEU A 271 4.98 -15.99 31.83
N GLU A 272 6.05 -16.57 32.35
CA GLU A 272 6.89 -17.53 31.61
C GLU A 272 6.11 -18.77 31.18
N ALA A 273 5.35 -19.39 32.08
CA ALA A 273 4.53 -20.55 31.76
C ALA A 273 3.51 -20.22 30.65
N LYS A 274 2.92 -19.03 30.70
CA LYS A 274 1.96 -18.56 29.71
C LYS A 274 2.58 -18.25 28.34
N LEU A 275 3.79 -17.70 28.32
CA LEU A 275 4.54 -17.47 27.08
C LEU A 275 5.01 -18.80 26.48
N ASN A 276 5.46 -19.74 27.30
CA ASN A 276 5.85 -21.08 26.87
C ASN A 276 4.65 -21.84 26.26
N ALA A 277 3.46 -21.70 26.83
CA ALA A 277 2.22 -22.25 26.26
C ALA A 277 1.87 -21.63 24.88
N GLN A 278 2.42 -20.45 24.55
CA GLN A 278 2.32 -19.79 23.25
C GLN A 278 3.55 -20.06 22.35
N ASN A 279 4.38 -21.05 22.71
CA ASN A 279 5.63 -21.39 22.00
C ASN A 279 6.62 -20.21 21.88
N THR A 280 6.69 -19.37 22.91
CA THR A 280 7.63 -18.24 22.96
C THR A 280 8.24 -18.10 24.36
N SER A 281 9.20 -17.20 24.53
CA SER A 281 9.86 -16.92 25.81
C SER A 281 9.87 -15.43 26.11
N THR A 282 10.17 -15.08 27.36
CA THR A 282 10.29 -13.68 27.82
C THR A 282 11.30 -12.91 26.97
N ASP A 283 12.49 -13.48 26.72
CA ASP A 283 13.54 -12.85 25.91
C ASP A 283 13.12 -12.66 24.44
N ILE A 284 12.50 -13.68 23.84
CA ILE A 284 12.01 -13.60 22.44
C ILE A 284 10.95 -12.51 22.31
N VAL A 285 10.04 -12.41 23.27
CA VAL A 285 8.95 -11.42 23.24
C VAL A 285 9.48 -10.00 23.45
N VAL A 286 10.40 -9.79 24.39
CA VAL A 286 11.02 -8.48 24.62
C VAL A 286 11.80 -8.03 23.39
N GLN A 287 12.68 -8.90 22.85
CA GLN A 287 13.45 -8.56 21.65
C GLN A 287 12.54 -8.35 20.43
N GLY A 288 11.52 -9.19 20.26
CA GLY A 288 10.53 -9.06 19.20
C GLY A 288 9.73 -7.76 19.29
N GLU A 289 9.38 -7.29 20.49
CA GLU A 289 8.75 -5.98 20.71
C GLU A 289 9.66 -4.84 20.27
N HIS A 290 10.93 -4.83 20.70
CA HIS A 290 11.89 -3.80 20.30
C HIS A 290 12.09 -3.76 18.79
N MET A 291 12.26 -4.91 18.13
CA MET A 291 12.36 -4.99 16.68
C MET A 291 11.10 -4.47 15.98
N ARG A 292 9.91 -4.77 16.50
CA ARG A 292 8.65 -4.29 15.92
C ARG A 292 8.49 -2.78 16.06
N GLN A 293 8.89 -2.19 17.20
CA GLN A 293 8.85 -0.73 17.40
C GLN A 293 9.87 -0.02 16.50
N ALA A 294 11.08 -0.57 16.36
CA ALA A 294 12.09 -0.06 15.44
C ALA A 294 11.59 -0.12 13.99
N ALA A 295 11.05 -1.26 13.56
CA ALA A 295 10.48 -1.42 12.22
C ALA A 295 9.31 -0.45 11.97
N MET A 296 8.42 -0.27 12.95
CA MET A 296 7.30 0.70 12.85
C MET A 296 7.81 2.13 12.70
N THR A 297 8.86 2.50 13.43
CA THR A 297 9.46 3.84 13.34
C THR A 297 10.01 4.11 11.94
N VAL A 298 10.66 3.12 11.34
CA VAL A 298 11.16 3.21 9.95
C VAL A 298 10.00 3.35 8.97
N THR A 299 8.97 2.50 9.05
CA THR A 299 7.81 2.57 8.16
C THR A 299 7.10 3.93 8.25
N VAL A 300 6.81 4.44 9.47
CA VAL A 300 6.17 5.76 9.63
C VAL A 300 7.04 6.88 9.06
N ARG A 301 8.35 6.85 9.32
CA ARG A 301 9.29 7.81 8.74
C ARG A 301 9.29 7.77 7.22
N ASN A 302 9.30 6.58 6.63
CA ASN A 302 9.24 6.41 5.17
C ASN A 302 7.94 6.97 4.62
N ILE A 303 6.78 6.64 5.20
CA ILE A 303 5.48 7.17 4.78
C ILE A 303 5.48 8.71 4.79
N ILE A 304 5.85 9.32 5.92
CA ILE A 304 5.86 10.78 6.09
C ILE A 304 6.84 11.45 5.12
N SER A 305 8.03 10.89 4.96
CA SER A 305 9.04 11.42 4.03
C SER A 305 8.57 11.30 2.59
N SER A 306 7.91 10.20 2.25
CA SER A 306 7.34 9.97 0.92
C SER A 306 6.18 10.90 0.61
N MET A 307 5.33 11.24 1.59
CA MET A 307 4.30 12.28 1.41
C MET A 307 4.92 13.60 0.97
N ARG A 308 6.03 14.04 1.62
CA ARG A 308 6.76 15.25 1.19
C ARG A 308 7.30 15.12 -0.24
N ARG A 309 7.93 13.98 -0.55
CA ARG A 309 8.54 13.75 -1.87
C ARG A 309 7.49 13.72 -2.98
N VAL A 310 6.37 13.03 -2.77
CA VAL A 310 5.25 12.96 -3.70
C VAL A 310 4.67 14.35 -3.99
N SER A 311 4.54 15.22 -3.00
CA SER A 311 4.10 16.61 -3.21
C SER A 311 5.14 17.48 -3.92
N ALA A 312 6.43 17.13 -3.86
CA ALA A 312 7.52 17.89 -4.49
C ALA A 312 7.83 17.47 -5.94
N VAL A 313 7.26 16.36 -6.42
CA VAL A 313 7.46 15.87 -7.79
C VAL A 313 6.71 16.76 -8.78
N ASP A 314 7.38 17.12 -9.88
CA ASP A 314 6.72 17.62 -11.07
C ASP A 314 6.03 16.44 -11.78
N TRP A 315 4.73 16.29 -11.49
CA TRP A 315 3.93 15.21 -12.06
C TRP A 315 3.67 15.38 -13.56
N ALA A 316 3.78 16.60 -14.10
CA ALA A 316 3.68 16.83 -15.53
C ALA A 316 4.90 16.29 -16.26
N GLU A 317 6.11 16.58 -15.76
CA GLU A 317 7.35 16.02 -16.32
C GLU A 317 7.43 14.50 -16.16
N LEU A 318 7.06 13.99 -14.97
CA LEU A 318 7.07 12.55 -14.70
C LEU A 318 6.10 11.83 -15.64
N PHE A 319 4.87 12.33 -15.79
CA PHE A 319 3.87 11.76 -16.70
C PHE A 319 4.43 11.63 -18.13
N GLU A 320 5.05 12.69 -18.66
CA GLU A 320 5.58 12.67 -20.03
C GLU A 320 6.79 11.74 -20.19
N THR A 321 7.44 11.36 -19.10
CA THR A 321 8.54 10.39 -19.10
C THR A 321 8.04 8.95 -19.19
N ILE A 322 6.85 8.67 -18.65
CA ILE A 322 6.28 7.31 -18.58
C ILE A 322 5.11 7.10 -19.56
N SER A 323 4.70 8.12 -20.32
CA SER A 323 3.59 8.05 -21.26
C SER A 323 4.03 7.45 -22.61
N PRO A 324 3.53 6.25 -22.98
CA PRO A 324 3.84 5.66 -24.28
C PRO A 324 3.28 6.49 -25.45
N VAL A 325 2.19 7.22 -25.22
CA VAL A 325 1.61 8.15 -26.20
C VAL A 325 2.54 9.32 -26.44
N ASP A 326 3.11 9.91 -25.38
CA ASP A 326 4.09 10.99 -25.53
C ASP A 326 5.37 10.51 -26.20
N GLU A 327 5.86 9.32 -25.85
CA GLU A 327 7.01 8.72 -26.52
C GLU A 327 6.76 8.56 -28.03
N LEU A 328 5.59 8.07 -28.41
CA LEU A 328 5.20 7.92 -29.81
C LEU A 328 5.11 9.27 -30.53
N LEU A 329 4.45 10.26 -29.92
CA LEU A 329 4.27 11.59 -30.52
C LEU A 329 5.58 12.38 -30.59
N ARG A 330 6.53 12.19 -29.66
CA ARG A 330 7.86 12.82 -29.69
C ARG A 330 8.70 12.40 -30.89
N ASN A 331 8.44 11.22 -31.45
CA ASN A 331 9.07 10.77 -32.69
C ASN A 331 8.56 11.54 -33.93
N ALA A 332 7.46 12.28 -33.81
CA ALA A 332 6.95 13.14 -34.87
C ALA A 332 7.52 14.57 -34.77
N SER A 333 7.73 15.21 -35.92
CA SER A 333 8.35 16.53 -35.98
C SER A 333 7.51 17.60 -35.26
N GLY A 334 8.07 18.23 -34.23
CA GLY A 334 7.52 19.43 -33.59
C GLY A 334 6.82 19.21 -32.25
N TYR A 335 6.38 17.99 -31.93
CA TYR A 335 5.68 17.70 -30.66
C TYR A 335 6.55 18.03 -29.44
N SER A 336 7.81 17.60 -29.43
CA SER A 336 8.77 17.84 -28.34
C SER A 336 9.09 19.32 -28.11
N ARG A 337 8.79 20.21 -29.07
CA ARG A 337 9.03 21.66 -28.97
C ARG A 337 7.82 22.43 -28.42
N MET A 338 6.67 21.77 -28.29
CA MET A 338 5.43 22.38 -27.81
C MET A 338 5.46 22.52 -26.28
N ASP A 339 4.77 23.54 -25.78
CA ASP A 339 4.55 23.67 -24.35
C ASP A 339 3.66 22.53 -23.81
N PHE A 340 3.64 22.39 -22.48
CA PHE A 340 2.86 21.33 -21.83
C PHE A 340 1.36 21.45 -22.13
N ALA A 341 0.82 22.68 -22.16
CA ALA A 341 -0.60 22.92 -22.39
C ALA A 341 -1.05 22.47 -23.79
N THR A 342 -0.22 22.68 -24.81
CA THR A 342 -0.48 22.21 -26.17
C THR A 342 -0.40 20.69 -26.23
N ARG A 343 0.64 20.08 -25.62
CA ARG A 343 0.76 18.61 -25.56
C ARG A 343 -0.42 17.96 -24.82
N ASP A 344 -0.95 18.62 -23.79
CA ASP A 344 -2.15 18.17 -23.08
C ASP A 344 -3.39 18.16 -23.98
N GLN A 345 -3.54 19.09 -24.92
CA GLN A 345 -4.65 19.08 -25.88
C GLN A 345 -4.61 17.86 -26.80
N TYR A 346 -3.41 17.43 -27.23
CA TYR A 346 -3.24 16.22 -28.02
C TYR A 346 -3.65 14.99 -27.22
N ARG A 347 -3.22 14.91 -25.96
CA ARG A 347 -3.58 13.81 -25.04
C ARG A 347 -5.09 13.72 -24.85
N ARG A 348 -5.76 14.85 -24.57
CA ARG A 348 -7.23 14.90 -24.42
C ARG A 348 -7.96 14.46 -25.70
N ALA A 349 -7.52 14.93 -26.86
CA ALA A 349 -8.11 14.54 -28.13
C ALA A 349 -7.97 13.02 -28.38
N ILE A 350 -6.80 12.45 -28.06
CA ILE A 350 -6.56 11.00 -28.16
C ILE A 350 -7.48 10.23 -27.20
N GLU A 351 -7.60 10.66 -25.94
CA GLU A 351 -8.52 10.04 -24.97
C GLU A 351 -9.99 10.09 -25.44
N GLU A 352 -10.44 11.23 -25.98
CA GLU A 352 -11.80 11.41 -26.49
C GLU A 352 -12.10 10.49 -27.67
N LEU A 353 -11.17 10.41 -28.64
CA LEU A 353 -11.29 9.54 -29.81
C LEU A 353 -11.23 8.06 -29.43
N ALA A 354 -10.33 7.66 -28.52
CA ALA A 354 -10.24 6.30 -28.02
C ALA A 354 -11.55 5.88 -27.34
N ARG A 355 -12.09 6.73 -26.46
CA ARG A 355 -13.35 6.49 -25.74
C ARG A 355 -14.56 6.36 -26.67
N GLY A 356 -14.56 7.08 -27.79
CA GLY A 356 -15.60 7.01 -28.82
C GLY A 356 -15.45 5.83 -29.80
N SER A 357 -14.39 5.01 -29.67
CA SER A 357 -14.05 3.96 -30.63
C SER A 357 -13.77 2.61 -29.97
N LYS A 358 -13.36 1.62 -30.77
CA LYS A 358 -12.85 0.32 -30.28
C LYS A 358 -11.32 0.28 -30.22
N LEU A 359 -10.67 1.41 -30.47
CA LEU A 359 -9.22 1.54 -30.56
C LEU A 359 -8.66 2.03 -29.24
N THR A 360 -7.47 1.56 -28.92
CA THR A 360 -6.65 2.04 -27.81
C THR A 360 -6.10 3.44 -28.12
N GLU A 361 -5.72 4.17 -27.07
CA GLU A 361 -5.08 5.50 -27.20
C GLU A 361 -3.81 5.44 -28.05
N MET A 362 -3.04 4.35 -27.93
CA MET A 362 -1.86 4.10 -28.77
C MET A 362 -2.21 3.91 -30.25
N GLU A 363 -3.27 3.15 -30.55
CA GLU A 363 -3.72 2.96 -31.94
C GLU A 363 -4.25 4.27 -32.55
N ILE A 364 -4.96 5.09 -31.77
CA ILE A 364 -5.41 6.40 -32.19
C ILE A 364 -4.22 7.32 -32.49
N ALA A 365 -3.25 7.39 -31.58
CA ALA A 365 -2.04 8.20 -31.75
C ALA A 365 -1.25 7.77 -33.00
N ALA A 366 -1.03 6.46 -33.18
CA ALA A 366 -0.32 5.92 -34.34
C ALA A 366 -1.04 6.24 -35.67
N ARG A 367 -2.38 6.12 -35.70
CA ARG A 367 -3.18 6.48 -36.89
C ARG A 367 -3.10 7.97 -37.20
N ALA A 368 -3.19 8.83 -36.19
CA ALA A 368 -3.06 10.28 -36.39
C ALA A 368 -1.69 10.65 -36.98
N LEU A 369 -0.61 10.00 -36.55
CA LEU A 369 0.72 10.18 -37.13
C LEU A 369 0.82 9.64 -38.57
N ALA A 370 0.18 8.50 -38.87
CA ALA A 370 0.15 7.96 -40.22
C ALA A 370 -0.60 8.90 -41.20
N GLU A 371 -1.74 9.45 -40.80
CA GLU A 371 -2.52 10.37 -41.63
C GLU A 371 -1.79 11.71 -41.86
N THR A 372 -1.14 12.26 -40.83
CA THR A 372 -0.35 13.51 -40.97
C THR A 372 0.87 13.32 -41.88
N THR A 373 1.57 12.18 -41.78
CA THR A 373 2.68 11.88 -42.68
C THR A 373 2.22 11.63 -44.12
N ALA A 374 1.06 11.00 -44.33
CA ALA A 374 0.45 10.84 -45.65
C ALA A 374 0.06 12.19 -46.26
N ALA A 375 -0.59 13.07 -45.48
CA ALA A 375 -0.96 14.42 -45.91
C ALA A 375 0.26 15.27 -46.28
N ALA A 376 1.34 15.22 -45.47
CA ALA A 376 2.58 15.93 -45.77
C ALA A 376 3.27 15.44 -47.05
N ARG A 377 3.28 14.13 -47.29
CA ARG A 377 3.78 13.54 -48.55
C ARG A 377 2.95 14.01 -49.74
N HIS A 378 1.64 14.05 -49.61
CA HIS A 378 0.73 14.52 -50.68
C HIS A 378 0.95 16.00 -50.99
N ALA A 379 1.10 16.85 -49.98
CA ALA A 379 1.38 18.28 -50.16
C ALA A 379 2.73 18.54 -50.84
N ASN A 380 3.78 17.79 -50.46
CA ASN A 380 5.09 17.89 -51.11
C ASN A 380 5.04 17.44 -52.58
N PHE A 381 4.31 16.37 -52.88
CA PHE A 381 4.12 15.91 -54.26
C PHE A 381 3.43 16.99 -55.12
N ILE A 382 2.37 17.63 -54.62
CA ILE A 382 1.70 18.73 -55.33
C ILE A 382 2.69 19.88 -55.59
N ASN A 383 3.40 20.33 -54.56
CA ASN A 383 4.37 21.43 -54.68
C ASN A 383 5.50 21.12 -55.68
N ASP A 384 6.04 19.89 -55.69
CA ASP A 384 7.07 19.48 -56.63
C ASP A 384 6.54 19.41 -58.07
N THR A 385 5.30 18.95 -58.26
CA THR A 385 4.67 18.95 -59.59
C THR A 385 4.36 20.35 -60.12
N GLU A 386 3.96 21.29 -59.26
CA GLU A 386 3.74 22.69 -59.62
C GLU A 386 5.05 23.41 -59.93
N LYS A 387 6.11 23.14 -59.15
CA LYS A 387 7.44 23.71 -59.37
C LYS A 387 8.08 23.22 -60.68
N ASN A 388 7.92 21.93 -61.01
CA ASN A 388 8.39 21.40 -62.28
C ASN A 388 7.61 21.97 -63.47
N ARG A 389 6.28 22.13 -63.35
CA ARG A 389 5.47 22.81 -64.39
C ARG A 389 5.87 24.27 -64.62
N ALA A 390 6.33 24.97 -63.58
CA ALA A 390 6.80 26.36 -63.69
C ALA A 390 8.23 26.49 -64.23
N CYS A 391 9.03 25.42 -64.25
CA CYS A 391 10.36 25.39 -64.86
C CYS A 391 10.33 24.95 -66.33
N ASP A 392 9.29 24.23 -66.74
CA ASP A 392 9.07 23.76 -68.13
C ASP A 392 8.27 24.76 -68.99
N ALA A 393 7.84 25.89 -68.40
CA ALA A 393 7.17 27.02 -69.06
C ALA A 393 8.08 28.24 -69.11
#